data_AF-A0A419FJW3-F1
#
_entry.id   AF-A0A419FJW3-F1
#
_cell.length_a   1.000
_cell.length_b   1.000
_cell.length_c   1.000
_cell.angle_alpha   90.00
_cell.angle_beta   90.00
_cell.angle_gamma   90.00
#
_symmetry.space_group_name_H-M   'P 1'
#
loop_
_entity.id
_entity.type
_entity.pdbx_description
1 polymer ?
#
loop_
_entity_poly.entity_id
_entity_poly.type
_entity_poly.pdbx_seq_one_letter_code
_entity_poly.pdbx_strand_id
1 'polypeptide(L)'
;MSYRMDEPLPEERYRPDDGCPLFSPRLEAHLVAVSRGETPERGTFCGNCFTPIGRETVTCPHCGEATSARRPVDVVPAPIAAALRAQRKTEGQWVNGFAYIGVLIAMVLPLAAVLGIPTLKDSLILGTAVYAPLLLIGMRVFPAILGGYFGDRKGFEAARAKTRAAWERWVAERDLPAGTPSA
;
A
#
# COMPACT_ATOMS: atom_id res chain seq x y z
N MET A 1 -18.42 8.12 -29.58
CA MET A 1 -18.15 7.25 -28.41
C MET A 1 -17.16 8.00 -27.54
N SER A 2 -17.67 8.72 -26.54
CA SER A 2 -16.87 9.64 -25.73
C SER A 2 -16.10 8.83 -24.68
N TYR A 3 -14.78 8.83 -24.81
CA TYR A 3 -13.86 8.26 -23.84
C TYR A 3 -13.95 9.10 -22.56
N ARG A 4 -14.52 8.53 -21.50
CA ARG A 4 -14.50 9.12 -20.16
C ARG A 4 -13.04 9.24 -19.73
N MET A 5 -12.55 10.46 -19.64
CA MET A 5 -11.36 10.79 -18.87
C MET A 5 -11.74 10.90 -17.38
N ASP A 6 -10.84 10.36 -16.58
CA ASP A 6 -10.50 10.72 -15.19
C ASP A 6 -11.31 10.11 -14.02
N GLU A 7 -11.15 8.80 -13.83
CA GLU A 7 -10.85 8.28 -12.48
C GLU A 7 -9.32 8.08 -12.40
N PRO A 8 -8.61 8.62 -11.39
CA PRO A 8 -7.20 8.33 -11.23
C PRO A 8 -7.04 6.83 -10.97
N LEU A 9 -6.28 6.17 -11.84
CA LEU A 9 -5.95 4.75 -11.69
C LEU A 9 -5.16 4.56 -10.39
N PRO A 10 -5.26 3.39 -9.72
CA PRO A 10 -4.46 3.05 -8.53
C PRO A 10 -2.93 3.12 -8.73
N GLU A 11 -2.48 3.44 -9.95
CA GLU A 11 -1.10 3.71 -10.35
C GLU A 11 -0.51 5.01 -9.75
N GLU A 12 -1.33 5.94 -9.23
CA GLU A 12 -0.80 7.20 -8.64
C GLU A 12 -0.21 7.03 -7.23
N ARG A 13 -0.27 5.81 -6.69
CA ARG A 13 0.42 5.40 -5.44
C ARG A 13 1.94 5.23 -5.64
N TYR A 14 2.43 5.37 -6.87
CA TYR A 14 3.81 5.20 -7.27
C TYR A 14 4.39 6.50 -7.86
N ARG A 15 5.35 7.11 -7.15
CA ARG A 15 6.20 8.18 -7.70
C ARG A 15 7.53 7.59 -8.21
N PRO A 16 7.79 7.63 -9.53
CA PRO A 16 9.01 7.10 -10.12
C PRO A 16 10.27 7.94 -9.86
N ASP A 17 10.14 9.20 -9.44
CA ASP A 17 11.27 10.13 -9.30
C ASP A 17 12.06 10.00 -7.98
N ASP A 18 11.68 9.06 -7.10
CA ASP A 18 12.29 8.88 -5.78
C ASP A 18 13.57 8.01 -5.82
N GLY A 19 14.13 7.77 -7.01
CA GLY A 19 15.38 7.02 -7.22
C GLY A 19 15.35 5.54 -6.80
N CYS A 20 14.18 4.95 -6.57
CA CYS A 20 14.11 3.58 -6.07
C CYS A 20 12.74 2.92 -6.34
N PRO A 21 12.64 1.99 -7.31
CA PRO A 21 11.57 1.02 -7.32
C PRO A 21 12.07 -0.19 -6.53
N LEU A 22 12.00 -0.13 -5.20
CA LEU A 22 12.55 -1.22 -4.36
C LEU A 22 11.94 -2.58 -4.69
N PHE A 23 10.63 -2.58 -4.96
CA PHE A 23 9.90 -3.76 -5.38
C PHE A 23 9.01 -3.39 -6.56
N SER A 24 9.02 -4.23 -7.59
CA SER A 24 8.12 -4.03 -8.72
C SER A 24 6.68 -4.35 -8.31
N PRO A 25 5.67 -3.66 -8.89
CA PRO A 25 4.27 -4.03 -8.72
C PRO A 25 4.00 -5.52 -9.03
N ARG A 26 4.80 -6.10 -9.94
CA ARG A 26 4.76 -7.51 -10.30
C ARG A 26 5.21 -8.43 -9.16
N LEU A 27 6.29 -8.07 -8.45
CA LEU A 27 6.73 -8.82 -7.28
C LEU A 27 5.69 -8.75 -6.16
N GLU A 28 5.09 -7.58 -5.95
CA GLU A 28 4.02 -7.42 -4.96
C GLU A 28 2.82 -8.30 -5.29
N ALA A 29 2.34 -8.23 -6.53
CA ALA A 29 1.22 -9.05 -7.00
C ALA A 29 1.51 -10.56 -6.84
N HIS A 30 2.72 -11.00 -7.18
CA HIS A 30 3.12 -12.39 -7.02
C HIS A 30 3.11 -12.84 -5.55
N LEU A 31 3.71 -12.06 -4.64
CA LEU A 31 3.74 -12.40 -3.21
C LEU A 31 2.34 -12.41 -2.57
N VAL A 32 1.42 -11.59 -3.09
CA VAL A 32 0.00 -11.62 -2.68
C VAL A 32 -0.67 -12.89 -3.17
N ALA A 33 -0.51 -13.25 -4.44
CA ALA A 33 -1.05 -14.49 -5.00
C ALA A 33 -0.51 -15.71 -4.23
N VAL A 34 0.78 -15.70 -3.86
CA VAL A 34 1.39 -16.73 -3.01
C VAL A 34 0.71 -16.80 -1.65
N SER A 35 0.51 -15.66 -0.98
CA SER A 35 -0.12 -15.63 0.35
C SER A 35 -1.57 -16.12 0.36
N ARG A 36 -2.24 -16.08 -0.80
CA ARG A 36 -3.60 -16.57 -1.01
C ARG A 36 -3.66 -18.03 -1.47
N GLY A 37 -2.52 -18.67 -1.72
CA GLY A 37 -2.44 -20.01 -2.29
C GLY A 37 -2.81 -20.08 -3.78
N GLU A 38 -2.86 -18.94 -4.48
CA GLU A 38 -3.25 -18.85 -5.90
C GLU A 38 -2.07 -19.20 -6.84
N THR A 39 -0.83 -19.08 -6.36
CA THR A 39 0.38 -19.32 -7.15
C THR A 39 1.48 -19.95 -6.28
N PRO A 40 2.38 -20.80 -6.83
CA PRO A 40 3.48 -21.38 -6.07
C PRO A 40 4.50 -20.32 -5.64
N GLU A 41 5.17 -20.57 -4.51
CA GLU A 41 6.26 -19.69 -4.02
C GLU A 41 7.51 -19.72 -4.91
N ARG A 42 7.64 -20.76 -5.74
CA ARG A 42 8.75 -20.94 -6.67
C ARG A 42 8.43 -20.31 -8.02
N GLY A 43 9.39 -19.55 -8.54
CA GLY A 43 9.29 -18.88 -9.82
C GLY A 43 10.66 -18.65 -10.42
N THR A 44 10.79 -17.72 -11.36
CA THR A 44 12.09 -17.22 -11.82
C THR A 44 12.12 -15.73 -11.54
N PHE A 45 13.01 -15.30 -10.65
CA PHE A 45 13.10 -13.93 -10.19
C PHE A 45 14.46 -13.34 -10.52
N CYS A 46 14.51 -12.03 -10.78
CA CYS A 46 15.76 -11.31 -10.92
C CYS A 46 16.61 -11.45 -9.65
N GLY A 47 17.90 -11.81 -9.79
CA GLY A 47 18.82 -11.96 -8.66
C GLY A 47 19.17 -10.64 -7.94
N ASN A 48 18.80 -9.49 -8.50
CA ASN A 48 19.01 -8.19 -7.88
C ASN A 48 17.75 -7.63 -7.22
N CYS A 49 16.68 -7.40 -7.99
CA CYS A 49 15.45 -6.74 -7.52
C CYS A 49 14.28 -7.70 -7.27
N PHE A 50 14.48 -9.01 -7.43
CA PHE A 50 13.46 -10.06 -7.23
C PHE A 50 12.20 -9.94 -8.07
N THR A 51 12.16 -9.04 -9.06
CA THR A 51 11.04 -8.95 -9.99
C THR A 51 10.90 -10.27 -10.76
N PRO A 52 9.67 -10.80 -10.90
CA PRO A 52 9.43 -11.97 -11.75
C PRO A 52 9.91 -11.71 -13.18
N ILE A 53 10.72 -12.62 -13.72
CA ILE A 53 11.27 -12.55 -15.09
C ILE A 53 11.07 -13.89 -15.80
N GLY A 54 11.09 -13.88 -17.14
CA GLY A 54 11.10 -15.12 -17.93
C GLY A 54 12.45 -15.83 -17.84
N ARG A 55 12.47 -17.16 -18.05
CA ARG A 55 13.70 -17.98 -17.98
C ARG A 55 14.81 -17.54 -18.94
N GLU A 56 14.43 -17.01 -20.10
CA GLU A 56 15.36 -16.56 -21.14
C GLU A 56 15.68 -15.06 -21.06
N THR A 57 15.29 -14.40 -19.96
CA THR A 57 15.52 -12.96 -19.79
C THR A 57 17.01 -12.69 -19.57
N VAL A 58 17.64 -11.95 -20.49
CA VAL A 58 19.07 -11.58 -20.41
C VAL A 58 19.29 -10.36 -19.49
N THR A 59 18.34 -9.42 -19.50
CA THR A 59 18.41 -8.19 -18.70
C THR A 59 17.07 -7.96 -18.03
N CYS A 60 17.10 -7.63 -16.73
CA CYS A 60 15.88 -7.37 -15.98
C CYS A 60 15.19 -6.11 -16.51
N PRO A 61 13.91 -6.18 -16.95
CA PRO A 61 13.20 -5.02 -17.49
C PRO A 61 12.86 -3.96 -16.42
N HIS A 62 13.05 -4.29 -15.15
CA HIS A 62 12.71 -3.41 -14.03
C HIS A 62 13.91 -2.65 -13.47
N CYS A 63 15.03 -3.35 -13.23
CA CYS A 63 16.23 -2.74 -12.64
C CYS A 63 17.40 -2.59 -13.62
N GLY A 64 17.28 -3.12 -14.84
CA GLY A 64 18.36 -3.08 -15.84
C GLY A 64 19.53 -4.03 -15.57
N GLU A 65 19.53 -4.78 -14.47
CA GLU A 65 20.61 -5.72 -14.15
C GLU A 65 20.65 -6.90 -15.14
N ALA A 66 21.85 -7.24 -15.61
CA ALA A 66 22.07 -8.41 -16.43
C ALA A 66 21.98 -9.71 -15.60
N THR A 67 21.29 -10.73 -16.12
CA THR A 67 21.18 -12.04 -15.44
C THR A 67 22.51 -12.79 -15.41
N SER A 68 23.48 -12.38 -16.22
CA SER A 68 24.88 -12.83 -16.15
C SER A 68 25.64 -12.22 -14.98
N ALA A 69 25.35 -10.98 -14.59
CA ALA A 69 25.98 -10.30 -13.46
C ALA A 69 25.45 -10.84 -12.12
N ARG A 70 24.13 -11.07 -12.04
CA ARG A 70 23.48 -11.75 -10.90
C ARG A 70 22.50 -12.80 -11.40
N ARG A 71 22.80 -14.06 -11.10
CA ARG A 71 21.98 -15.20 -11.52
C ARG A 71 20.54 -15.07 -10.99
N PRO A 72 19.52 -15.40 -11.80
CA PRO A 72 18.14 -15.49 -11.34
C PRO A 72 18.02 -16.45 -10.15
N VAL A 73 17.08 -16.14 -9.25
CA VAL A 73 16.77 -16.98 -8.09
C VAL A 73 15.39 -17.60 -8.25
N ASP A 74 15.20 -18.79 -7.69
CA ASP A 74 13.93 -19.50 -7.79
C ASP A 74 12.95 -19.16 -6.65
N VAL A 75 13.45 -18.56 -5.58
CA VAL A 75 12.69 -18.21 -4.37
C VAL A 75 13.13 -16.84 -3.89
N VAL A 76 12.15 -15.98 -3.57
CA VAL A 76 12.41 -14.68 -2.96
C VAL A 76 12.91 -14.89 -1.53
N PRO A 77 14.05 -14.27 -1.12
CA PRO A 77 14.56 -14.43 0.23
C PRO A 77 13.52 -14.07 1.30
N ALA A 78 13.42 -14.91 2.34
CA ALA A 78 12.54 -14.69 3.48
C ALA A 78 12.59 -13.27 4.10
N PRO A 79 13.77 -12.63 4.31
CA PRO A 79 13.80 -11.27 4.87
C PRO A 79 13.13 -10.24 3.97
N ILE A 80 13.25 -10.39 2.65
CA ILE A 80 12.64 -9.50 1.67
C ILE A 80 11.13 -9.69 1.62
N ALA A 81 10.68 -10.95 1.56
CA ALA A 81 9.25 -11.27 1.62
C ALA A 81 8.59 -10.78 2.93
N ALA A 82 9.30 -10.90 4.06
CA ALA A 82 8.85 -10.40 5.35
C ALA A 82 8.74 -8.87 5.38
N ALA A 83 9.74 -8.15 4.84
CA ALA A 83 9.72 -6.70 4.75
C ALA A 83 8.51 -6.19 3.94
N LEU A 84 8.22 -6.82 2.79
CA LEU A 84 7.07 -6.44 1.98
C LEU A 84 5.74 -6.74 2.68
N ARG A 85 5.61 -7.89 3.34
CA ARG A 85 4.40 -8.22 4.13
C ARG A 85 4.18 -7.21 5.26
N ALA A 86 5.25 -6.80 5.95
CA ALA A 86 5.19 -5.80 7.01
C ALA A 86 4.76 -4.42 6.50
N GLN A 87 5.26 -4.01 5.33
CA GLN A 87 4.84 -2.79 4.65
C GLN A 87 3.34 -2.82 4.37
N ARG A 88 2.83 -3.85 3.70
CA ARG A 88 1.40 -3.95 3.34
C ARG A 88 0.50 -4.04 4.57
N LYS A 89 0.93 -4.75 5.62
CA LYS A 89 0.18 -4.80 6.89
C LYS A 89 0.05 -3.40 7.49
N THR A 90 1.15 -2.63 7.48
CA THR A 90 1.17 -1.26 7.99
C THR A 90 0.26 -0.37 7.14
N GLU A 91 0.42 -0.39 5.81
CA GLU A 91 -0.43 0.37 4.88
C GLU A 91 -1.91 0.04 5.07
N GLY A 92 -2.26 -1.25 5.13
CA GLY A 92 -3.64 -1.69 5.36
C GLY A 92 -4.18 -1.23 6.71
N GLN A 93 -3.38 -1.24 7.78
CA GLN A 93 -3.79 -0.75 9.09
C GLN A 93 -4.04 0.77 9.09
N TRP A 94 -3.20 1.55 8.41
CA TRP A 94 -3.35 3.00 8.32
C TRP A 94 -4.55 3.40 7.45
N VAL A 95 -4.68 2.81 6.26
CA VAL A 95 -5.79 3.10 5.34
C VAL A 95 -7.13 2.71 5.97
N ASN A 96 -7.22 1.50 6.53
CA ASN A 96 -8.45 1.07 7.20
C ASN A 96 -8.70 1.88 8.47
N GLY A 97 -7.67 2.19 9.25
CA GLY A 97 -7.78 2.99 10.47
C GLY A 97 -8.38 4.38 10.20
N PHE A 98 -7.87 5.09 9.20
CA PHE A 98 -8.43 6.39 8.81
C PHE A 98 -9.82 6.29 8.19
N ALA A 99 -10.12 5.23 7.44
CA ALA A 99 -11.48 4.99 6.96
C ALA A 99 -12.47 4.81 8.14
N TYR A 100 -12.09 4.04 9.17
CA TYR A 100 -12.91 3.88 10.38
C TYR A 100 -13.08 5.18 11.17
N ILE A 101 -12.02 6.00 11.28
CA ILE A 101 -12.12 7.33 11.88
C ILE A 101 -13.10 8.20 11.09
N GLY A 102 -13.05 8.15 9.75
CA GLY A 102 -14.00 8.87 8.90
C GLY A 102 -15.45 8.41 9.11
N VAL A 103 -15.67 7.11 9.24
CA VAL A 103 -16.99 6.55 9.58
C VAL A 103 -17.45 7.04 10.96
N LEU A 104 -16.58 7.02 11.95
CA LEU A 104 -16.90 7.51 13.30
C LEU A 104 -17.31 8.99 13.28
N ILE A 105 -16.56 9.84 12.57
CA ILE A 105 -16.87 11.26 12.40
C ILE A 105 -18.22 11.44 11.67
N ALA A 106 -18.46 10.65 10.61
CA ALA A 106 -19.71 10.68 9.87
C ALA A 106 -20.93 10.31 10.73
N MET A 107 -20.77 9.46 11.75
CA MET A 107 -21.84 9.10 12.68
C MET A 107 -22.04 10.17 13.76
N VAL A 108 -20.96 10.69 14.33
CA VAL A 108 -21.00 11.59 15.49
C VAL A 108 -21.43 13.01 15.10
N LEU A 109 -20.95 13.56 13.97
CA LEU A 109 -21.24 14.95 13.60
C LEU A 109 -22.73 15.23 13.35
N PRO A 110 -23.47 14.41 12.57
CA PRO A 110 -24.90 14.64 12.38
C PRO A 110 -25.68 14.50 13.69
N LEU A 111 -25.27 13.57 14.56
CA LEU A 111 -25.89 13.38 15.86
C LEU A 111 -25.67 14.61 16.76
N ALA A 112 -24.44 15.11 16.82
CA ALA A 112 -24.10 16.33 17.55
C ALA A 112 -24.87 17.55 17.02
N ALA A 113 -25.05 17.66 15.71
CA ALA A 113 -25.83 18.74 15.09
C ALA A 113 -27.31 18.69 15.50
N VAL A 114 -27.93 17.52 15.47
CA VAL A 114 -29.34 17.37 15.88
C VAL A 114 -29.53 17.64 17.38
N LEU A 115 -28.62 17.15 18.22
CA LEU A 115 -28.72 17.35 19.67
C LEU A 115 -28.37 18.77 20.13
N GLY A 116 -27.50 19.47 19.39
CA GLY A 116 -27.06 20.83 19.70
C GLY A 116 -28.02 21.94 19.28
N ILE A 117 -28.96 21.65 18.37
CA ILE A 117 -29.92 22.63 17.85
C ILE A 117 -31.31 22.35 18.48
N PRO A 118 -31.82 23.23 19.36
CA PRO A 118 -33.08 22.98 20.08
C PRO A 118 -34.27 22.66 19.15
N THR A 119 -34.41 23.39 18.05
CA THR A 119 -35.50 23.18 17.07
C THR A 119 -35.46 21.82 16.38
N LEU A 120 -34.27 21.21 16.22
CA LEU A 120 -34.11 19.86 15.67
C LEU A 120 -34.36 18.80 16.73
N LYS A 121 -33.84 19.02 17.94
CA LYS A 121 -33.97 18.11 19.07
C LYS A 121 -35.42 17.91 19.49
N ASP A 122 -36.21 18.97 19.48
CA ASP A 122 -37.61 18.94 19.96
C ASP A 122 -38.57 18.36 18.92
N SER A 123 -38.13 18.19 17.66
CA SER A 123 -38.94 17.62 16.58
C SER A 123 -38.29 16.37 16.00
N LEU A 124 -38.83 15.20 16.35
CA LEU A 124 -38.31 13.91 15.87
C LEU A 124 -38.27 13.82 14.33
N ILE A 125 -39.29 14.33 13.65
CA ILE A 125 -39.39 14.31 12.19
C ILE A 125 -38.30 15.20 11.57
N LEU A 126 -38.14 16.42 12.08
CA LEU A 126 -37.20 17.40 11.53
C LEU A 126 -35.75 17.02 11.84
N GLY A 127 -35.49 16.52 13.05
CA GLY A 127 -34.21 15.93 13.43
C GLY A 127 -33.83 14.74 12.55
N THR A 128 -34.76 13.81 12.28
CA THR A 128 -34.49 12.65 11.40
C THR A 128 -34.26 13.08 9.95
N ALA A 129 -35.06 14.02 9.45
CA ALA A 129 -34.95 14.55 8.09
C ALA A 129 -33.61 15.25 7.82
N VAL A 130 -32.98 15.82 8.86
CA VAL A 130 -31.64 16.43 8.76
C VAL A 130 -30.54 15.41 9.03
N TYR A 131 -30.73 14.51 10.01
CA TYR A 131 -29.75 13.49 10.35
C TYR A 131 -29.47 12.54 9.19
N ALA A 132 -30.51 11.98 8.55
CA ALA A 132 -30.34 10.94 7.55
C ALA A 132 -29.54 11.39 6.31
N PRO A 133 -29.81 12.56 5.69
CA PRO A 133 -28.98 13.07 4.59
C PRO A 133 -27.54 13.35 5.02
N LEU A 134 -27.34 13.97 6.19
CA LEU A 134 -26.01 14.27 6.71
C LEU A 134 -25.20 13.00 6.97
N LEU A 135 -25.83 11.95 7.51
CA LEU A 135 -25.21 10.65 7.70
C LEU A 135 -24.86 10.01 6.35
N LEU A 136 -25.78 9.99 5.39
CA LEU A 136 -25.53 9.40 4.06
C LEU A 136 -24.38 10.09 3.31
N ILE A 137 -24.35 11.43 3.34
CA ILE A 137 -23.27 12.22 2.74
C ILE A 137 -21.97 12.00 3.51
N GLY A 138 -22.02 12.10 4.84
CA GLY A 138 -20.84 11.93 5.70
C GLY A 138 -20.18 10.56 5.52
N MET A 139 -20.97 9.49 5.45
CA MET A 139 -20.49 8.12 5.27
C MET A 139 -19.81 7.90 3.90
N ARG A 140 -20.09 8.74 2.91
CA ARG A 140 -19.41 8.72 1.60
C ARG A 140 -18.16 9.60 1.60
N VAL A 141 -18.25 10.79 2.21
CA VAL A 141 -17.22 11.83 2.10
C VAL A 141 -16.07 11.60 3.09
N PHE A 142 -16.38 11.40 4.38
CA PHE A 142 -15.32 11.35 5.41
C PHE A 142 -14.37 10.17 5.27
N PRO A 143 -14.82 8.92 5.00
CA PRO A 143 -13.91 7.81 4.78
C PRO A 143 -13.06 7.97 3.52
N ALA A 144 -13.63 8.54 2.44
CA ALA A 144 -12.89 8.79 1.20
C ALA A 144 -11.79 9.83 1.40
N ILE A 145 -12.09 10.94 2.07
CA ILE A 145 -11.10 12.00 2.36
C ILE A 145 -10.04 11.48 3.34
N LEU A 146 -10.44 10.91 4.48
CA LEU A 146 -9.47 10.53 5.51
C LEU A 146 -8.67 9.29 5.10
N GLY A 147 -9.31 8.28 4.54
CA GLY A 147 -8.66 7.07 4.04
C GLY A 147 -7.72 7.37 2.88
N GLY A 148 -8.18 8.13 1.87
CA GLY A 148 -7.40 8.44 0.68
C GLY A 148 -6.34 9.53 0.92
N TYR A 149 -6.73 10.72 1.40
CA TYR A 149 -5.81 11.85 1.49
C TYR A 149 -4.78 11.71 2.61
N PHE A 150 -5.22 11.29 3.81
CA PHE A 150 -4.35 11.23 4.99
C PHE A 150 -3.73 9.84 5.19
N GLY A 151 -4.48 8.78 4.89
CA GLY A 151 -3.97 7.40 4.96
C GLY A 151 -2.85 7.14 3.98
N ASP A 152 -2.99 7.64 2.75
CA ASP A 152 -1.97 7.40 1.72
C ASP A 152 -0.67 8.14 2.05
N ARG A 153 -0.67 9.47 2.18
CA ARG A 153 0.61 10.21 2.33
C ARG A 153 1.43 9.78 3.55
N LYS A 154 0.84 9.76 4.74
CA LYS A 154 1.59 9.56 5.98
C LYS A 154 1.88 8.07 6.25
N GLY A 155 0.94 7.20 5.88
CA GLY A 155 1.10 5.76 5.98
C GLY A 155 2.14 5.22 5.00
N PHE A 156 2.08 5.63 3.72
CA PHE A 156 3.02 5.16 2.70
C PHE A 156 4.45 5.64 2.96
N GLU A 157 4.65 6.92 3.30
CA GLU A 157 6.00 7.45 3.56
C GLU A 157 6.68 6.71 4.72
N ALA A 158 5.98 6.55 5.86
CA ALA A 158 6.53 5.89 7.04
C ALA A 158 6.77 4.39 6.82
N ALA A 159 5.85 3.70 6.13
CA ALA A 159 6.01 2.28 5.81
C ALA A 159 7.18 2.07 4.83
N ARG A 160 7.27 2.89 3.77
CA ARG A 160 8.35 2.83 2.79
C ARG A 160 9.72 3.15 3.36
N ALA A 161 9.82 4.10 4.29
CA ALA A 161 11.09 4.41 4.96
C ALA A 161 11.66 3.18 5.68
N LYS A 162 10.79 2.43 6.39
CA LYS A 162 11.19 1.19 7.07
C LYS A 162 11.59 0.09 6.08
N THR A 163 10.86 -0.04 4.97
CA THR A 163 11.19 -0.98 3.90
C THR A 163 12.54 -0.66 3.25
N ARG A 164 12.80 0.63 2.96
CA ARG A 164 14.09 1.12 2.44
C ARG A 164 15.24 0.75 3.36
N ALA A 165 15.12 1.08 4.65
CA ALA A 165 16.14 0.75 5.64
C ALA A 165 16.35 -0.77 5.80
N ALA A 166 15.32 -1.59 5.63
CA ALA A 166 15.45 -3.05 5.67
C ALA A 166 16.15 -3.58 4.40
N TRP A 167 15.83 -3.03 3.24
CA TRP A 167 16.49 -3.37 1.98
C TRP A 167 17.96 -3.01 1.97
N GLU A 168 18.29 -1.77 2.35
CA GLU A 168 19.67 -1.28 2.39
C GLU A 168 20.54 -2.15 3.31
N ARG A 169 20.01 -2.53 4.48
CA ARG A 169 20.68 -3.48 5.38
C ARG A 169 20.91 -4.83 4.73
N TRP A 170 19.88 -5.39 4.08
CA TRP A 170 20.00 -6.68 3.41
C TRP A 170 20.98 -6.65 2.23
N VAL A 171 20.99 -5.57 1.43
CA VAL A 171 21.95 -5.38 0.34
C VAL A 171 23.36 -5.27 0.89
N ALA A 172 23.57 -4.49 1.96
CA ALA A 172 24.86 -4.39 2.63
C ALA A 172 25.32 -5.77 3.12
N GLU A 173 24.47 -6.53 3.81
CA GLU A 173 24.79 -7.88 4.29
C GLU A 173 25.09 -8.87 3.15
N ARG A 174 24.34 -8.80 2.05
CA ARG A 174 24.54 -9.66 0.87
C ARG A 174 25.84 -9.35 0.13
N ASP A 175 26.16 -8.07 -0.02
CA ASP A 175 27.28 -7.62 -0.83
C ASP A 175 28.56 -7.46 0.02
N LEU A 176 28.51 -7.76 1.33
CA LEU A 176 29.69 -7.94 2.16
C LEU A 176 30.57 -9.07 1.58
N PRO A 177 31.89 -8.85 1.43
CA PRO A 177 32.80 -9.91 1.01
C PRO A 177 32.75 -11.03 2.06
N ALA A 178 32.49 -12.26 1.61
CA ALA A 178 32.46 -13.44 2.47
C ALA A 178 33.76 -13.52 3.29
N GLY A 179 33.71 -13.16 4.59
CA GLY A 179 34.85 -13.27 5.48
C GLY A 179 35.09 -12.17 6.52
N THR A 180 34.24 -11.15 6.67
CA THR A 180 34.36 -10.22 7.82
C THR A 180 33.39 -10.62 8.94
N PRO A 181 33.83 -11.29 10.02
CA PRO A 181 32.97 -11.54 11.17
C PRO A 181 32.60 -10.22 11.83
N SER A 182 31.31 -10.04 12.13
CA SER A 182 30.78 -8.94 12.92
C SER A 182 31.37 -9.02 14.35
N ALA A 183 32.11 -7.98 14.75
CA ALA A 183 32.55 -7.76 16.12
C ALA A 183 31.44 -7.11 16.96
#